data_AF-A0A942U0T2-F1
#
_entry.id   AF-A0A942U0T2-F1
#
_cell.length_a   1.000
_cell.length_b   1.000
_cell.length_c   1.000
_cell.angle_alpha   90.00
_cell.angle_beta   90.00
_cell.angle_gamma   90.00
#
_symmetry.space_group_name_H-M   'P 1'
#
loop_
_entity.id
_entity.type
_entity.pdbx_description
1 polymer ?
#
loop_
_entity_poly.entity_id
_entity_poly.type
_entity_poly.pdbx_seq_one_letter_code
_entity_poly.pdbx_strand_id
1 'polypeptide(L)'
;MGVFSRIKDIMENKIDAFLDKTEDPEKVIEQNLRDLNRDLGKVKAEMASMLAEEQRLKRELNECQEGIEKMERYSIKALDDGNERDVRKFQEKKSAMAAKLSELQVAHQLASSKTQQMKPIHDKLAGDISELESIKRSDF
;
A
#
# COMPACT_ATOMS: atom_id res chain seq x y z
N MET A 1 2.79 -17.64 -14.57
CA MET A 1 3.13 -16.20 -14.58
C MET A 1 2.32 -15.51 -13.50
N GLY A 2 2.91 -15.21 -12.33
CA GLY A 2 2.23 -14.48 -11.25
C GLY A 2 2.17 -12.97 -11.54
N VAL A 3 1.31 -12.24 -10.81
CA VAL A 3 1.16 -10.77 -10.93
C VAL A 3 2.51 -10.05 -10.82
N PHE A 4 3.38 -10.51 -9.92
CA PHE A 4 4.75 -10.00 -9.75
C PHE A 4 5.67 -10.15 -10.97
N SER A 5 5.53 -11.22 -11.76
CA SER A 5 6.31 -11.37 -13.01
C SER A 5 5.86 -10.34 -14.04
N ARG A 6 4.53 -10.19 -14.21
CA ARG A 6 3.97 -9.18 -15.10
C ARG A 6 4.36 -7.77 -14.71
N ILE A 7 4.35 -7.48 -13.41
CA ILE A 7 4.81 -6.20 -12.86
C ILE A 7 6.23 -5.87 -13.31
N LYS A 8 7.14 -6.85 -13.22
CA LYS A 8 8.54 -6.69 -13.62
C LYS A 8 8.66 -6.51 -15.13
N ASP A 9 7.96 -7.33 -15.90
CA ASP A 9 7.91 -7.24 -17.36
C ASP A 9 7.36 -5.88 -17.82
N ILE A 10 6.31 -5.37 -17.15
CA ILE A 10 5.76 -4.03 -17.39
C ILE A 10 6.83 -2.98 -17.14
N MET A 11 7.56 -3.00 -16.02
CA MET A 11 8.62 -2.03 -15.74
C MET A 11 9.76 -2.05 -16.76
N GLU A 12 10.08 -3.20 -17.33
CA GLU A 12 11.18 -3.38 -18.29
C GLU A 12 10.79 -3.06 -19.75
N ASN A 13 9.53 -3.22 -20.12
CA ASN A 13 9.08 -2.96 -21.49
C ASN A 13 8.99 -1.44 -21.78
N LYS A 14 9.59 -1.02 -22.89
CA LYS A 14 9.36 0.28 -23.54
C LYS A 14 8.41 0.05 -24.73
N ILE A 15 7.35 0.85 -24.81
CA ILE A 15 6.39 0.84 -25.92
C ILE A 15 7.08 1.04 -27.28
N ASP A 16 8.22 1.74 -27.31
CA ASP A 16 9.09 1.98 -28.47
C ASP A 16 9.39 0.74 -29.34
N ALA A 17 9.47 -0.46 -28.76
CA ALA A 17 9.86 -1.67 -29.50
C ALA A 17 8.73 -2.29 -30.35
N PHE A 18 7.47 -1.88 -30.14
CA PHE A 18 6.31 -2.54 -30.74
C PHE A 18 5.86 -1.94 -32.07
N LEU A 19 6.04 -0.63 -32.28
CA LEU A 19 5.58 0.05 -33.50
C LEU A 19 6.45 -0.27 -34.73
N ASP A 20 7.72 -0.60 -34.54
CA ASP A 20 8.70 -0.76 -35.63
C ASP A 20 8.59 -2.07 -36.43
N LYS A 21 7.75 -3.04 -36.04
CA LYS A 21 7.82 -4.43 -36.58
C LYS A 21 6.51 -5.16 -36.87
N THR A 22 5.35 -4.52 -36.80
CA THR A 22 4.05 -5.22 -36.91
C THR A 22 3.36 -5.00 -38.25
N GLU A 23 2.93 -6.09 -38.91
CA GLU A 23 2.18 -6.07 -40.19
C GLU A 23 0.75 -5.51 -40.05
N ASP A 24 0.19 -5.48 -38.84
CA ASP A 24 -1.15 -4.93 -38.51
C ASP A 24 -1.10 -4.21 -37.14
N PRO A 25 -0.55 -2.98 -37.11
CA PRO A 25 -0.29 -2.24 -35.87
C PRO A 25 -1.57 -1.92 -35.10
N GLU A 26 -2.69 -1.72 -35.80
CA GLU A 26 -3.98 -1.36 -35.21
C GLU A 26 -4.50 -2.46 -34.28
N LYS A 27 -4.52 -3.72 -34.75
CA LYS A 27 -4.97 -4.86 -33.93
C LYS A 27 -4.07 -5.10 -32.72
N VAL A 28 -2.76 -4.89 -32.87
CA VAL A 28 -1.79 -5.07 -31.78
C VAL A 28 -2.01 -4.01 -30.69
N ILE A 29 -2.20 -2.74 -31.08
CA ILE A 29 -2.51 -1.66 -30.14
C ILE A 29 -3.80 -1.95 -29.38
N GLU A 30 -4.86 -2.40 -30.06
CA GLU A 30 -6.12 -2.73 -29.40
C GLU A 30 -6.00 -3.87 -28.39
N GLN A 31 -5.27 -4.93 -28.75
CA GLN A 31 -5.06 -6.05 -27.85
C GLN A 31 -4.26 -5.64 -26.62
N ASN A 32 -3.18 -4.87 -26.81
CA ASN A 32 -2.37 -4.34 -25.73
C ASN A 32 -3.16 -3.41 -24.81
N LEU A 33 -3.99 -2.52 -25.37
CA LEU A 33 -4.88 -1.68 -24.58
C LEU A 33 -5.83 -2.53 -23.71
N ARG A 34 -6.41 -3.60 -24.25
CA ARG A 34 -7.26 -4.51 -23.47
C ARG A 34 -6.50 -5.19 -22.33
N ASP A 35 -5.30 -5.69 -22.61
CA ASP A 35 -4.49 -6.40 -21.63
C ASP A 35 -3.97 -5.47 -20.51
N LEU A 36 -3.48 -4.28 -20.87
CA LEU A 36 -3.05 -3.27 -19.92
C LEU A 36 -4.21 -2.75 -19.07
N ASN A 37 -5.40 -2.51 -19.65
CA ASN A 37 -6.58 -2.12 -18.89
C ASN A 37 -7.00 -3.20 -17.88
N ARG A 38 -6.95 -4.48 -18.29
CA ARG A 38 -7.23 -5.60 -17.40
C ARG A 38 -6.24 -5.66 -16.23
N ASP A 39 -4.96 -5.48 -16.51
CA ASP A 39 -3.92 -5.55 -15.48
C ASP A 39 -3.94 -4.32 -14.57
N LEU A 40 -4.23 -3.12 -15.10
CA LEU A 40 -4.49 -1.92 -14.30
C LEU A 40 -5.68 -2.14 -13.34
N GLY A 41 -6.75 -2.78 -13.80
CA GLY A 41 -7.89 -3.13 -12.96
C GLY A 41 -7.51 -4.04 -11.78
N LYS A 42 -6.65 -5.05 -12.02
CA LYS A 42 -6.15 -5.94 -10.96
C LYS A 42 -5.25 -5.20 -9.98
N VAL A 43 -4.30 -4.42 -10.48
CA VAL A 43 -3.40 -3.62 -9.64
C VAL A 43 -4.19 -2.65 -8.76
N LYS A 44 -5.22 -1.98 -9.31
CA LYS A 44 -6.11 -1.12 -8.53
C LYS A 44 -6.85 -1.88 -7.43
N ALA A 45 -7.37 -3.07 -7.70
CA ALA A 45 -8.08 -3.88 -6.70
C ALA A 45 -7.15 -4.38 -5.58
N GLU A 46 -5.95 -4.85 -5.94
CA GLU A 46 -4.92 -5.25 -4.97
C GLU A 46 -4.46 -4.06 -4.14
N MET A 47 -4.15 -2.93 -4.78
CA MET A 47 -3.70 -1.71 -4.11
C MET A 47 -4.78 -1.15 -3.18
N ALA A 48 -6.05 -1.19 -3.56
CA ALA A 48 -7.16 -0.80 -2.69
C ALA A 48 -7.23 -1.67 -1.42
N SER A 49 -7.01 -2.98 -1.57
CA SER A 49 -6.96 -3.91 -0.44
C SER A 49 -5.77 -3.64 0.48
N MET A 50 -4.59 -3.35 -0.10
CA MET A 50 -3.39 -2.99 0.67
C MET A 50 -3.56 -1.66 1.42
N LEU A 51 -4.13 -0.64 0.76
CA LEU A 51 -4.42 0.66 1.37
C LEU A 51 -5.42 0.54 2.52
N ALA A 52 -6.45 -0.30 2.37
CA ALA A 52 -7.42 -0.56 3.43
C ALA A 52 -6.75 -1.20 4.66
N GLU A 53 -5.86 -2.18 4.45
CA GLU A 53 -5.12 -2.81 5.54
C GLU A 53 -4.10 -1.85 6.19
N GLU A 54 -3.37 -1.07 5.40
CA GLU A 54 -2.47 -0.02 5.91
C GLU A 54 -3.24 0.98 6.79
N GLN A 55 -4.39 1.45 6.31
CA GLN A 55 -5.22 2.39 7.08
C GLN A 55 -5.79 1.76 8.34
N ARG A 56 -6.16 0.48 8.31
CA ARG A 56 -6.61 -0.26 9.49
C ARG A 56 -5.49 -0.35 10.53
N LEU A 57 -4.30 -0.79 10.13
CA LEU A 57 -3.13 -0.87 11.02
C LEU A 57 -2.76 0.49 11.61
N LYS A 58 -2.87 1.56 10.82
CA LYS A 58 -2.66 2.93 11.29
C LYS A 58 -3.66 3.35 12.37
N ARG A 59 -4.93 2.96 12.25
CA ARG A 59 -5.94 3.20 13.30
C ARG A 59 -5.62 2.43 14.57
N GLU A 60 -5.30 1.14 14.44
CA GLU A 60 -4.93 0.29 15.58
C GLU A 60 -3.67 0.83 16.31
N LEU A 61 -2.71 1.37 15.56
CA LEU A 61 -1.54 2.06 16.12
C LEU A 61 -1.92 3.29 16.94
N ASN A 62 -2.75 4.18 16.37
CA ASN A 62 -3.18 5.40 17.05
C ASN A 62 -3.94 5.06 18.34
N GLU A 63 -4.89 4.11 18.28
CA GLU A 63 -5.66 3.66 19.45
C GLU A 63 -4.74 3.07 20.54
N CYS A 64 -3.73 2.29 20.14
CA CYS A 64 -2.77 1.73 21.09
C CYS A 64 -1.92 2.83 21.75
N GLN A 65 -1.48 3.81 20.98
CA GLN A 65 -0.70 4.95 21.46
C GLN A 65 -1.51 5.84 22.42
N GLU A 66 -2.78 6.13 22.09
CA GLU A 66 -3.72 6.81 22.99
C GLU A 66 -3.95 6.00 24.28
N GLY A 67 -4.06 4.67 24.17
CA GLY A 67 -4.16 3.77 25.32
C GLY A 67 -2.96 3.86 26.26
N ILE A 68 -1.75 3.88 25.70
CA ILE A 68 -0.48 4.06 26.43
C ILE A 68 -0.47 5.39 27.17
N GLU A 69 -0.82 6.49 26.50
CA GLU A 69 -0.87 7.82 27.12
C GLU A 69 -1.91 7.86 28.24
N LYS A 70 -3.05 7.21 28.07
CA LYS A 70 -4.09 7.14 29.09
C LYS A 70 -3.62 6.37 30.33
N MET A 71 -2.94 5.24 30.14
CA MET A 71 -2.35 4.49 31.26
C MET A 71 -1.28 5.30 31.98
N GLU A 72 -0.48 6.09 31.24
CA GLU A 72 0.49 6.99 31.86
C GLU A 72 -0.18 8.04 32.75
N ARG A 73 -1.22 8.71 32.24
CA ARG A 73 -1.97 9.71 33.03
C ARG A 73 -2.57 9.09 34.28
N TYR A 74 -3.08 7.86 34.20
CA TYR A 74 -3.61 7.15 35.37
C TYR A 74 -2.52 6.74 36.35
N SER A 75 -1.36 6.33 35.87
CA SER A 75 -0.20 6.05 36.71
C SER A 75 0.26 7.29 37.47
N ILE A 76 0.34 8.45 36.80
CA ILE A 76 0.73 9.72 37.44
C ILE A 76 -0.30 10.11 38.51
N LYS A 77 -1.59 10.05 38.19
CA LYS A 77 -2.65 10.36 39.16
C LYS A 77 -2.63 9.42 40.38
N ALA A 78 -2.44 8.12 40.16
CA ALA A 78 -2.34 7.16 41.26
C ALA A 78 -1.12 7.41 42.14
N LEU A 79 -0.02 7.92 41.56
CA LEU A 79 1.18 8.30 42.29
C LEU A 79 0.92 9.54 43.16
N ASP A 80 0.24 10.55 42.62
CA ASP A 80 -0.17 11.75 43.37
C ASP A 80 -1.08 11.41 44.55
N ASP A 81 -1.96 10.42 44.36
CA ASP A 81 -2.87 9.89 45.39
C ASP A 81 -2.15 8.93 46.38
N GLY A 82 -0.85 8.67 46.20
CA GLY A 82 -0.05 7.77 47.06
C GLY A 82 -0.39 6.28 46.94
N ASN A 83 -1.11 5.88 45.88
CA ASN A 83 -1.57 4.51 45.67
C ASN A 83 -0.59 3.71 44.79
N GLU A 84 0.50 3.25 45.40
CA GLU A 84 1.55 2.47 44.73
C GLU A 84 1.05 1.20 44.05
N ARG A 85 -0.02 0.57 44.57
CA ARG A 85 -0.59 -0.65 43.98
C ARG A 85 -1.17 -0.37 42.60
N ASP A 86 -1.86 0.75 42.44
CA ASP A 86 -2.47 1.11 41.16
C ASP A 86 -1.45 1.69 40.18
N VAL A 87 -0.41 2.39 40.66
CA VAL A 87 0.76 2.76 39.84
C VAL A 87 1.34 1.54 39.14
N ARG A 88 1.65 0.47 39.90
CA ARG A 88 2.21 -0.76 39.32
C ARG A 88 1.29 -1.38 38.27
N LYS A 89 -0.02 -1.48 38.56
CA LYS A 89 -1.00 -2.02 37.60
C LYS A 89 -1.08 -1.22 36.30
N PHE A 90 -1.07 0.11 36.37
CA PHE A 90 -1.12 0.95 35.18
C PHE A 90 0.18 0.87 34.37
N GLN A 91 1.34 0.81 35.03
CA GLN A 91 2.63 0.62 34.38
C GLN A 91 2.76 -0.75 33.72
N GLU A 92 2.28 -1.83 34.35
CA GLU A 92 2.24 -3.16 33.75
C GLU A 92 1.37 -3.17 32.48
N LYS A 93 0.17 -2.58 32.54
CA LYS A 93 -0.70 -2.44 31.36
C LYS A 93 -0.07 -1.60 30.26
N LYS A 94 0.59 -0.49 30.62
CA LYS A 94 1.33 0.36 29.68
C LYS A 94 2.44 -0.43 28.99
N SER A 95 3.21 -1.22 29.73
CA SER A 95 4.28 -2.06 29.18
C SER A 95 3.75 -3.10 28.20
N ALA A 96 2.65 -3.78 28.54
CA ALA A 96 1.99 -4.73 27.64
C ALA A 96 1.48 -4.06 26.34
N MET A 97 0.90 -2.86 26.45
CA MET A 97 0.48 -2.08 25.28
C MET A 97 1.68 -1.61 24.45
N ALA A 98 2.79 -1.21 25.08
CA ALA A 98 4.01 -0.80 24.37
C ALA A 98 4.63 -1.95 23.57
N ALA A 99 4.60 -3.18 24.08
CA ALA A 99 5.00 -4.36 23.33
C ALA A 99 4.12 -4.57 22.09
N LYS A 100 2.79 -4.48 22.25
CA LYS A 100 1.84 -4.56 21.13
C LYS A 100 2.04 -3.43 20.11
N LEU A 101 2.34 -2.22 20.56
CA LEU A 101 2.61 -1.07 19.69
C LEU A 101 3.79 -1.36 18.75
N SER A 102 4.86 -1.95 19.27
CA SER A 102 6.03 -2.34 18.47
C SER A 102 5.67 -3.33 17.36
N GLU A 103 4.87 -4.35 17.67
CA GLU A 103 4.40 -5.33 16.68
C GLU A 103 3.53 -4.67 15.60
N LEU A 104 2.60 -3.79 16.00
CA LEU A 104 1.76 -3.03 15.09
C LEU A 104 2.57 -2.08 14.19
N GLN A 105 3.65 -1.50 14.71
CA GLN A 105 4.52 -0.59 13.96
C GLN A 105 5.23 -1.34 12.83
N VAL A 106 5.76 -2.53 13.12
CA VAL A 106 6.39 -3.39 12.12
C VAL A 106 5.36 -3.82 11.06
N ALA A 107 4.16 -4.23 11.47
CA ALA A 107 3.10 -4.60 10.54
C ALA A 107 2.69 -3.43 9.62
N HIS A 108 2.50 -2.24 10.18
CA HIS A 108 2.17 -1.04 9.42
C HIS A 108 3.29 -0.64 8.45
N GLN A 109 4.56 -0.69 8.87
CA GLN A 109 5.69 -0.41 7.98
C GLN A 109 5.75 -1.39 6.81
N LEU A 110 5.50 -2.68 7.05
CA LEU A 110 5.43 -3.68 6.00
C LEU A 110 4.28 -3.41 5.02
N ALA A 111 3.08 -3.07 5.54
CA ALA A 111 1.93 -2.73 4.72
C ALA A 111 2.19 -1.47 3.86
N SER A 112 2.73 -0.42 4.47
CA SER A 112 3.07 0.84 3.79
C SER A 112 4.13 0.64 2.71
N SER A 113 5.17 -0.17 2.97
CA SER A 113 6.17 -0.54 1.96
C SER A 113 5.55 -1.28 0.77
N LYS A 114 4.64 -2.23 1.02
CA LYS A 114 3.91 -2.93 -0.07
C LYS A 114 3.07 -1.97 -0.91
N THR A 115 2.34 -1.06 -0.27
CA THR A 115 1.56 -0.01 -0.96
C THR A 115 2.47 0.89 -1.81
N GLN A 116 3.60 1.32 -1.26
CA GLN A 116 4.57 2.18 -1.95
C GLN A 116 5.17 1.50 -3.19
N GLN A 117 5.45 0.20 -3.12
CA GLN A 117 5.95 -0.57 -4.26
C GLN A 117 4.90 -0.71 -5.38
N MET A 118 3.61 -0.73 -5.04
CA MET A 118 2.52 -0.83 -6.02
C MET A 118 2.23 0.47 -6.78
N LYS A 119 2.58 1.62 -6.20
CA LYS A 119 2.32 2.92 -6.81
C LYS A 119 3.01 3.15 -8.17
N PRO A 120 4.33 2.95 -8.33
CA PRO A 120 4.99 3.14 -9.63
C PRO A 120 4.45 2.19 -10.71
N ILE A 121 3.97 1.01 -10.33
CA ILE A 121 3.38 0.02 -11.24
C ILE A 121 2.06 0.54 -11.77
N HIS A 122 1.18 1.02 -10.87
CA HIS A 122 -0.06 1.67 -11.24
C HIS A 122 0.19 2.84 -12.20
N ASP A 123 1.13 3.71 -11.85
CA ASP A 123 1.41 4.94 -12.61
C ASP A 123 1.99 4.60 -13.99
N LYS A 124 2.86 3.58 -14.08
CA LYS A 124 3.38 3.10 -15.37
C LYS A 124 2.27 2.54 -16.25
N LEU A 125 1.42 1.65 -15.72
CA LEU A 125 0.30 1.10 -16.49
C LEU A 125 -0.66 2.18 -17.00
N ALA A 126 -0.95 3.18 -16.16
CA ALA A 126 -1.78 4.31 -16.57
C ALA A 126 -1.11 5.17 -17.66
N GLY A 127 0.20 5.37 -17.56
CA GLY A 127 1.01 6.05 -18.58
C GLY A 127 1.01 5.31 -19.92
N ASP A 128 1.32 4.01 -19.89
CA ASP A 128 1.38 3.13 -21.06
C ASP A 128 0.03 3.08 -21.80
N ILE A 129 -1.09 3.01 -21.05
CA ILE A 129 -2.44 3.09 -21.64
C ILE A 129 -2.66 4.44 -22.30
N SER A 130 -2.30 5.54 -21.63
CA SER A 130 -2.50 6.90 -22.16
C SER A 130 -1.70 7.13 -23.45
N GLU A 131 -0.48 6.59 -23.52
CA GLU A 131 0.38 6.65 -24.70
C GLU A 131 -0.23 5.87 -25.88
N LEU A 132 -0.64 4.62 -25.65
CA LEU A 132 -1.29 3.80 -26.67
C LEU A 132 -2.63 4.39 -27.15
N GLU A 133 -3.41 4.99 -26.25
CA GLU A 133 -4.63 5.73 -26.61
C GLU A 133 -4.35 7.01 -27.41
N SER A 134 -3.18 7.64 -27.20
CA SER A 134 -2.75 8.79 -28.00
C SER A 134 -2.35 8.35 -29.40
N ILE A 135 -1.55 7.29 -29.52
CA ILE A 135 -1.14 6.71 -30.81
C ILE A 135 -2.37 6.28 -31.62
N LYS A 136 -3.29 5.54 -30.99
CA LYS A 136 -4.53 5.14 -31.65
C LYS A 136 -5.33 6.33 -32.17
N ARG A 137 -5.29 7.49 -31.50
CA ARG A 137 -6.00 8.70 -31.93
C ARG A 137 -5.27 9.49 -33.03
N SER A 138 -3.96 9.40 -33.14
CA SER A 138 -3.18 10.10 -34.18
C SER A 138 -3.20 9.41 -35.53
N ASP A 139 -3.52 8.11 -35.57
CA ASP A 139 -3.62 7.32 -36.80
C ASP A 139 -5.01 7.42 -37.49
N PHE A 140 -5.95 8.22 -36.94
CA PHE A 140 -7.25 8.59 -37.53
C PHE A 140 -7.36 10.11 -37.74
#